data_AF-A0A355SSM5-F1
#
_entry.id   AF-A0A355SSM5-F1
#
_cell.length_a   1.000
_cell.length_b   1.000
_cell.length_c   1.000
_cell.angle_alpha   90.00
_cell.angle_beta   90.00
_cell.angle_gamma   90.00
#
_symmetry.space_group_name_H-M   'P 1'
#
loop_
_entity.id
_entity.type
_entity.pdbx_description
1 polymer ?
#
loop_
_entity_poly.entity_id
_entity_poly.type
_entity_poly.pdbx_seq_one_letter_code
_entity_poly.pdbx_strand_id
1 'polypeptide(L)' 'IAMANDTEYGLTSSVFSNDINEAMNLVEALNFGETYINREHFEAMQGYHAGWRKSGIGGADGKHGLYEFMQTQVVYLQRS' A
#
# COMPACT_ATOMS: atom_id res chain seq x y z
N ILE A 1 -10.58 -15.78 -0.67
CA ILE A 1 -10.89 -14.33 -0.80
C ILE A 1 -11.92 -13.85 0.23
N ALA A 2 -13.18 -14.29 0.17
CA ALA A 2 -14.23 -13.79 1.07
C ALA A 2 -13.83 -13.81 2.56
N MET A 3 -13.34 -14.96 3.05
CA MET A 3 -12.85 -15.10 4.43
C MET A 3 -11.65 -14.20 4.76
N ALA A 4 -10.73 -13.99 3.81
CA ALA A 4 -9.57 -13.13 4.04
C ALA A 4 -9.99 -11.65 4.13
N ASN A 5 -10.99 -11.25 3.35
CA ASN A 5 -11.50 -9.88 3.32
C ASN A 5 -12.52 -9.58 4.44
N ASP A 6 -13.04 -10.60 5.13
CA ASP A 6 -14.01 -10.51 6.24
C ASP A 6 -13.35 -10.08 7.55
N THR A 7 -12.82 -8.86 7.53
CA THR A 7 -12.14 -8.21 8.65
C THR A 7 -12.26 -6.70 8.48
N GLU A 8 -12.33 -5.97 9.60
CA GLU A 8 -12.35 -4.51 9.57
C GLU A 8 -10.95 -3.90 9.28
N TYR A 9 -9.91 -4.73 9.30
CA TYR A 9 -8.51 -4.37 9.09
C TYR A 9 -8.05 -4.71 7.66
N GLY A 10 -6.90 -4.19 7.25
CA GLY A 10 -6.36 -4.36 5.91
C GLY A 10 -4.92 -3.86 5.78
N LEU A 11 -4.05 -4.17 6.75
CA LEU A 11 -2.65 -3.71 6.73
C LEU A 11 -1.85 -4.46 5.67
N THR A 12 -1.47 -5.71 5.97
CA THR A 12 -0.67 -6.56 5.09
C THR A 12 -1.38 -7.90 4.83
N SER A 13 -1.10 -8.51 3.68
CA SER A 13 -1.49 -9.88 3.35
C SER A 13 -0.34 -10.62 2.64
N SER A 14 -0.45 -11.94 2.56
CA SER A 14 0.56 -12.77 1.89
C SER A 14 -0.10 -13.86 1.04
N VAL A 15 0.43 -14.05 -0.16
CA VAL A 15 0.01 -15.06 -1.13
C VAL A 15 1.18 -16.01 -1.38
N PHE A 16 0.94 -17.31 -1.24
CA PHE A 16 1.89 -18.35 -1.60
C PHE A 16 1.28 -19.23 -2.69
N SER A 17 1.80 -19.13 -3.92
CA SER A 17 1.36 -19.96 -5.05
C SER A 17 2.51 -20.18 -6.04
N ASN A 18 2.49 -21.34 -6.70
CA ASN A 18 3.39 -21.63 -7.81
C ASN A 18 2.86 -21.13 -9.16
N ASP A 19 1.60 -20.70 -9.22
CA ASP A 19 0.99 -20.08 -10.40
C ASP A 19 0.96 -18.56 -10.23
N ILE A 20 1.73 -17.85 -11.05
CA ILE A 20 1.81 -16.40 -11.00
C ILE A 20 0.48 -15.73 -11.41
N ASN A 21 -0.29 -16.33 -12.31
CA ASN A 21 -1.58 -15.77 -12.73
C ASN A 21 -2.58 -15.85 -11.59
N GLU A 22 -2.62 -16.99 -10.88
CA GLU A 22 -3.43 -17.14 -9.68
C GLU A 22 -2.99 -16.13 -8.61
N ALA A 23 -1.69 -16.00 -8.35
CA ALA A 23 -1.17 -15.06 -7.36
C ALA A 23 -1.58 -13.61 -7.67
N MET A 24 -1.48 -13.19 -8.94
CA MET A 24 -1.88 -11.85 -9.36
C MET A 24 -3.40 -11.64 -9.27
N ASN A 25 -4.21 -12.63 -9.66
CA ASN A 25 -5.66 -12.56 -9.49
C ASN A 25 -6.05 -12.44 -8.00
N LEU A 26 -5.31 -13.11 -7.10
CA LEU A 26 -5.52 -12.99 -5.66
C LEU A 26 -5.16 -11.59 -5.15
N VAL A 27 -4.03 -11.02 -5.60
CA VAL A 27 -3.61 -9.65 -5.25
C VAL A 27 -4.68 -8.62 -5.63
N GLU A 28 -5.28 -8.75 -6.81
CA GLU A 28 -6.37 -7.86 -7.25
C GLU A 28 -7.66 -8.01 -6.42
N ALA A 29 -7.91 -9.19 -5.87
CA ALA A 29 -9.13 -9.49 -5.11
C ALA A 29 -8.99 -9.25 -3.59
N LEU A 30 -7.76 -9.13 -3.08
CA LEU A 30 -7.47 -8.90 -1.67
C LEU A 30 -7.61 -7.41 -1.32
N ASN A 31 -8.30 -7.11 -0.22
CA ASN A 31 -8.52 -5.74 0.26
C ASN A 31 -7.50 -5.33 1.33
N PHE A 32 -6.22 -5.31 0.97
CA PHE A 32 -5.10 -5.01 1.87
C PHE A 32 -4.15 -4.00 1.23
N GLY A 33 -3.57 -3.13 2.05
CA GLY A 33 -2.64 -2.10 1.59
C GLY A 33 -1.34 -2.64 1.00
N GLU A 34 -0.89 -3.77 1.54
CA GLU A 34 0.33 -4.43 1.11
C GLU A 34 0.11 -5.93 0.92
N THR A 35 0.71 -6.49 -0.13
CA THR A 35 0.65 -7.93 -0.40
C THR A 35 2.02 -8.48 -0.75
N TYR A 36 2.45 -9.51 -0.03
CA TYR A 36 3.69 -10.25 -0.30
C TYR A 36 3.37 -11.50 -1.13
N ILE A 37 4.14 -11.77 -2.19
CA ILE A 37 4.02 -13.01 -2.97
C ILE A 37 5.27 -13.88 -2.76
N ASN A 38 5.08 -15.11 -2.27
CA ASN A 38 6.14 -16.11 -2.08
C ASN A 38 7.36 -15.61 -1.27
N ARG A 39 7.13 -14.70 -0.31
CA ARG A 39 8.19 -14.13 0.52
C ARG A 39 7.67 -13.62 1.86
N GLU A 40 8.61 -13.43 2.79
CA GLU A 40 8.35 -12.83 4.10
C GLU A 40 8.61 -11.31 4.13
N HIS A 41 8.25 -10.73 5.29
CA HIS A 41 7.99 -9.32 5.62
C HIS A 41 9.18 -8.34 5.57
N PHE A 42 10.13 -8.49 4.65
CA PHE A 42 11.12 -7.43 4.44
C PHE A 42 10.54 -6.33 3.54
N GLU A 43 10.24 -5.19 4.15
CA GLU A 43 9.68 -4.01 3.50
C GLU A 43 10.72 -3.28 2.65
N ALA A 44 10.24 -2.67 1.57
CA ALA A 44 11.08 -1.87 0.69
C ALA A 44 10.99 -0.42 1.15
N MET A 45 12.05 0.16 1.70
CA MET A 45 12.05 1.55 2.21
C MET A 45 11.58 2.61 1.19
N GLN A 46 11.66 2.30 -0.10
CA GLN A 46 11.18 3.15 -1.20
C GLN A 46 9.68 3.01 -1.49
N GLY A 47 9.03 1.95 -1.01
CA GLY A 47 7.59 1.71 -1.10
C GLY A 47 6.83 2.62 -0.16
N TYR A 48 5.58 2.91 -0.51
CA TYR A 48 4.65 3.59 0.39
C TYR A 48 3.85 2.53 1.15
N HIS A 49 4.06 2.43 2.45
CA HIS A 49 3.46 1.44 3.33
C HIS A 49 2.21 2.03 3.96
N ALA A 50 1.04 1.64 3.46
CA ALA A 50 -0.24 2.24 3.82
C ALA A 50 -1.32 1.17 3.90
N GLY A 51 -1.74 0.84 5.13
CA GLY A 51 -2.86 -0.07 5.35
C GLY A 51 -4.20 0.52 4.93
N TRP A 52 -5.17 -0.35 4.62
CA TRP A 52 -6.53 0.05 4.29
C TRP A 52 -7.48 -0.12 5.48
N ARG A 53 -8.68 0.47 5.38
CA ARG A 53 -9.76 0.35 6.39
C ARG A 53 -9.32 0.86 7.77
N LYS A 54 -9.54 0.10 8.84
CA LYS A 54 -9.14 0.48 10.20
C LYS A 54 -7.66 0.23 10.50
N SER A 55 -6.83 -0.07 9.50
CA SER A 55 -5.38 -0.29 9.69
C SER A 55 -4.53 0.96 9.69
N GLY A 56 -5.12 2.14 9.51
CA GLY A 56 -4.41 3.41 9.59
C GLY A 56 -5.00 4.45 8.63
N ILE A 57 -4.67 5.71 8.87
CA ILE A 57 -4.94 6.81 7.95
C ILE A 57 -3.57 7.29 7.44
N GLY A 58 -3.40 7.32 6.12
CA GLY A 58 -2.11 7.63 5.50
C GLY A 58 -1.17 6.43 5.46
N GLY A 59 0.11 6.71 5.29
CA GLY A 59 1.16 5.70 5.21
C GLY A 59 2.54 6.28 5.45
N ALA A 60 3.52 5.40 5.61
CA ALA A 60 4.91 5.75 5.82
C ALA A 60 5.76 5.39 4.58
N ASP A 61 6.99 5.88 4.58
CA ASP A 61 8.02 5.56 3.60
C ASP A 61 7.74 6.00 2.15
N GLY A 62 8.77 5.83 1.32
CA GLY A 62 8.74 6.22 -0.07
C GLY A 62 8.44 7.70 -0.31
N LYS A 63 8.20 8.02 -1.58
CA LYS A 63 7.88 9.38 -2.01
C LYS A 63 6.56 9.89 -1.41
N HIS A 64 5.58 9.00 -1.26
CA HIS A 64 4.24 9.37 -0.80
C HIS A 64 4.16 9.57 0.72
N GLY A 65 4.88 8.77 1.52
CA GLY A 65 4.98 8.98 2.96
C GLY A 65 5.71 10.28 3.29
N LEU A 66 6.72 10.67 2.49
CA LEU A 66 7.34 11.99 2.62
C LEU A 66 6.33 13.13 2.40
N TYR A 67 5.40 12.97 1.46
CA TYR A 67 4.40 14.01 1.16
C TYR A 67 3.40 14.24 2.29
N GLU A 68 3.17 13.27 3.17
CA GLU A 68 2.37 13.46 4.40
C GLU A 68 2.98 14.52 5.34
N PHE A 69 4.29 14.75 5.25
CA PHE A 69 5.02 15.75 6.06
C PHE A 69 5.33 17.04 5.29
N MET A 70 4.83 17.19 4.06
CA MET A 70 5.08 18.35 3.21
C MET A 70 3.80 19.12 2.92
N GLN A 71 3.93 20.42 2.69
CA GLN A 71 2.86 21.26 2.17
C GLN A 71 3.27 21.81 0.80
N THR A 72 2.44 21.53 -0.22
CA THR A 72 2.69 22.05 -1.57
C THR A 72 2.23 23.50 -1.66
N GLN A 73 3.11 24.39 -2.09
CA GLN A 73 2.80 25.79 -2.36
C GLN A 73 3.05 26.12 -3.84
N VAL A 74 2.07 26.75 -4.49
CA VAL A 74 2.24 27.33 -5.83
C VAL A 74 2.41 28.84 -5.71
N VAL A 75 3.32 29.41 -6.51
CA VAL A 75 3.59 30.85 -6.54
C VAL A 75 3.61 31.32 -7.99
N TYR A 76 2.81 32.35 -8.27
CA TYR A 76 2.80 33.03 -9.57
C TYR A 76 3.34 34.45 -9.38
N LEU A 77 4.33 34.83 -10.20
CA LEU A 77 4.95 36.16 -10.18
C LEU A 77 4.83 36.80 -11.56
N GLN A 78 4.17 37.95 -11.64
CA GLN A 78 4.26 38.85 -12.79
C GLN A 78 5.14 40.04 -12.42
N ARG A 79 6.22 40.24 -13.19
CA ARG A 79 7.15 41.37 -13.02
C ARG A 79 6.98 42.34 -14.20
N SER A 80 7.02 43.64 -13.89
CA SER A 80 6.98 44.77 -14.84
C SER A 80 8.07 44.70 -15.90
#